data_AF-A0A4R6HGE5-F1
#
_entry.id   AF-A0A4R6HGE5-F1
#
_cell.length_a   1.000
_cell.length_b   1.000
_cell.length_c   1.000
_cell.angle_alpha   90.00
_cell.angle_beta   90.00
_cell.angle_gamma   90.00
#
_symmetry.space_group_name_H-M   'P 1'
#
loop_
_entity.id
_entity.type
_entity.pdbx_description
1 polymer ?
#
loop_
_entity_poly.entity_id
_entity_poly.type
_entity_poly.pdbx_seq_one_letter_code
_entity_poly.pdbx_strand_id
1 'polypeptide(L)'
;MRHSLRLPGRQLETLSLPLSHRYTLESDAVWVAPEEAVRDALDESRLVELVLPLEQQGGSVGLCTNASLAPSLALEGFCETLREVAANLVGGR
;
A
#
# COMPACT_ATOMS: atom_id res chain seq x y z
N MET A 1 -3.30 -7.12 -20.57
CA MET A 1 -4.26 -8.25 -20.44
C MET A 1 -5.62 -7.70 -20.02
N ARG A 2 -6.72 -8.22 -20.55
CA ARG A 2 -8.08 -8.00 -20.00
C ARG A 2 -8.50 -9.32 -19.36
N HIS A 3 -8.64 -9.38 -18.05
CA HIS A 3 -8.99 -10.61 -17.31
C HIS A 3 -10.46 -11.03 -17.46
N SER A 4 -11.14 -10.65 -18.56
CA SER A 4 -12.57 -10.89 -18.80
C SER A 4 -13.53 -10.37 -17.70
N LEU A 5 -13.04 -9.55 -16.78
CA LEU A 5 -13.84 -8.88 -15.76
C LEU A 5 -14.55 -7.68 -16.36
N ARG A 6 -15.86 -7.55 -16.10
CA ARG A 6 -16.59 -6.30 -16.36
C ARG A 6 -16.36 -5.36 -15.19
N LEU A 7 -16.00 -4.11 -15.50
CA LEU A 7 -15.86 -3.09 -14.47
C LEU A 7 -17.23 -2.77 -13.85
N PRO A 8 -17.31 -2.52 -12.54
CA PRO A 8 -18.53 -2.05 -11.89
C PRO A 8 -19.01 -0.74 -12.51
N GLY A 9 -20.32 -0.50 -12.47
CA GLY A 9 -20.92 0.72 -13.02
C GLY A 9 -20.47 2.01 -12.31
N ARG A 10 -19.97 1.90 -11.08
CA ARG A 10 -19.41 3.00 -10.29
C ARG A 10 -17.98 2.68 -9.90
N GLN A 11 -17.06 3.56 -10.26
CA GLN A 11 -15.64 3.43 -10.00
C GLN A 11 -15.16 4.69 -9.29
N LEU A 12 -14.26 4.53 -8.34
CA LEU A 12 -13.62 5.61 -7.60
C LEU A 12 -12.11 5.40 -7.70
N GLU A 13 -11.42 6.41 -8.21
CA GLU A 13 -9.95 6.46 -8.20
C GLU A 13 -9.52 7.57 -7.24
N THR A 14 -8.70 7.21 -6.26
CA THR A 14 -8.21 8.14 -5.25
C THR A 14 -6.91 7.64 -4.64
N LEU A 15 -6.06 8.58 -4.21
CA LEU A 15 -4.84 8.30 -3.45
C LEU A 15 -5.09 8.33 -1.92
N SER A 16 -6.33 8.65 -1.50
CA SER A 16 -6.68 8.75 -0.07
C SER A 16 -7.06 7.39 0.50
N LEU A 17 -6.11 6.75 1.19
CA LEU A 17 -6.35 5.48 1.89
C LEU A 17 -7.52 5.56 2.90
N PRO A 18 -7.67 6.62 3.72
CA PRO A 18 -8.79 6.71 4.66
C PRO A 18 -10.15 6.76 3.96
N LEU A 19 -10.23 7.46 2.82
CA LEU A 19 -11.46 7.53 2.03
C LEU A 19 -11.80 6.17 1.42
N SER A 20 -10.83 5.51 0.80
CA SER A 20 -11.02 4.18 0.20
C SER A 20 -11.47 3.17 1.26
N HIS A 21 -10.80 3.13 2.41
CA HIS A 21 -11.13 2.24 3.52
C HIS A 21 -12.58 2.48 4.01
N ARG A 22 -12.94 3.74 4.27
CA ARG A 22 -14.29 4.12 4.71
C ARG A 22 -15.36 3.75 3.67
N TYR A 23 -15.09 4.03 2.39
CA TYR A 23 -16.01 3.75 1.29
C TYR A 23 -16.26 2.24 1.13
N THR A 24 -15.22 1.41 1.26
CA THR A 24 -15.32 -0.06 1.22
C THR A 24 -16.11 -0.62 2.40
N LEU A 25 -15.95 -0.06 3.61
CA LEU A 25 -16.71 -0.53 4.77
C LEU A 25 -18.20 -0.16 4.73
N GLU A 26 -18.54 0.94 4.05
CA GLU A 26 -19.89 1.50 4.02
C GLU A 26 -20.65 1.16 2.72
N SER A 27 -20.09 0.30 1.87
CA SER A 27 -20.72 -0.10 0.61
C SER A 27 -20.24 -1.48 0.14
N ASP A 28 -20.81 -1.99 -0.95
CA ASP A 28 -20.37 -3.24 -1.59
C ASP A 28 -19.16 -3.04 -2.54
N ALA A 29 -18.35 -2.00 -2.30
CA ALA A 29 -17.21 -1.70 -3.15
C ALA A 29 -16.05 -2.68 -2.91
N VAL A 30 -15.44 -3.15 -3.99
CA VAL A 30 -14.17 -3.88 -3.93
C VAL A 30 -13.03 -2.87 -4.02
N TRP A 31 -12.06 -2.96 -3.12
CA TRP A 31 -10.90 -2.09 -3.10
C TRP A 31 -9.62 -2.89 -3.32
N VAL A 32 -8.82 -2.45 -4.30
CA VAL A 32 -7.43 -2.89 -4.48
C VAL A 32 -6.57 -2.04 -3.55
N ALA A 33 -6.13 -2.63 -2.45
CA ALA A 33 -5.47 -1.93 -1.35
C ALA A 33 -4.03 -2.43 -1.14
N PRO A 34 -3.11 -1.57 -0.66
CA PRO A 34 -1.89 -2.03 -0.02
C PRO A 34 -2.23 -2.88 1.21
N GLU A 35 -1.48 -3.96 1.45
CA GLU A 35 -1.71 -4.91 2.55
C GLU A 35 -1.76 -4.18 3.91
N GLU A 36 -0.83 -3.24 4.14
CA GLU A 36 -0.73 -2.50 5.39
C GLU A 36 -1.95 -1.62 5.66
N ALA A 37 -2.62 -1.12 4.61
CA ALA A 37 -3.76 -0.21 4.76
C ALA A 37 -5.05 -0.94 5.21
N VAL A 38 -5.08 -2.27 5.10
CA VAL A 38 -6.24 -3.10 5.44
C VAL A 38 -5.97 -4.08 6.58
N ARG A 39 -4.72 -4.20 7.06
CA ARG A 39 -4.30 -5.18 8.08
C ARG A 39 -5.23 -5.20 9.29
N ASP A 40 -5.42 -4.06 9.96
CA ASP A 40 -6.28 -3.96 11.14
C ASP A 40 -7.74 -4.36 10.82
N ALA A 41 -8.24 -3.99 9.65
CA ALA A 41 -9.61 -4.31 9.26
C ALA A 41 -9.81 -5.79 8.92
N LEU A 42 -8.76 -6.46 8.41
CA LEU A 42 -8.74 -7.90 8.21
C LEU A 42 -8.66 -8.63 9.56
N ASP A 43 -7.77 -8.19 10.45
CA ASP A 43 -7.60 -8.76 11.80
C ASP A 43 -8.91 -8.65 12.62
N GLU A 44 -9.62 -7.53 12.47
CA GLU A 44 -10.93 -7.29 13.09
C GLU A 44 -12.11 -7.94 12.32
N SER A 45 -11.85 -8.66 11.23
CA SER A 45 -12.88 -9.27 10.36
C SER A 45 -13.92 -8.27 9.81
N ARG A 46 -13.56 -6.98 9.73
CA ARG A 46 -14.37 -5.93 9.09
C ARG A 46 -14.25 -5.96 7.57
N LEU A 47 -13.13 -6.45 7.07
CA LEU A 47 -12.89 -6.74 5.65
C LEU A 47 -12.50 -8.20 5.47
N VAL A 48 -12.62 -8.67 4.24
CA VAL A 48 -12.13 -9.98 3.82
C VAL A 48 -11.32 -9.84 2.54
N GLU A 49 -10.21 -10.56 2.46
CA GLU A 49 -9.44 -10.65 1.22
C GLU A 49 -10.18 -11.49 0.19
N LEU A 50 -10.32 -10.97 -1.02
CA LEU A 50 -10.87 -11.74 -2.15
C LEU A 50 -9.74 -12.53 -2.79
N VAL A 51 -9.83 -13.86 -2.74
CA VAL A 51 -8.85 -14.78 -3.34
C VAL A 51 -8.94 -14.69 -4.87
N LEU A 52 -8.21 -13.74 -5.44
CA LEU A 52 -8.09 -13.52 -6.88
C LEU A 52 -6.63 -13.78 -7.29
N PRO A 53 -6.38 -14.44 -8.42
CA PRO A 53 -5.02 -14.66 -8.93
C PRO A 53 -4.48 -13.35 -9.53
N LEU A 54 -4.19 -12.38 -8.68
CA LEU A 54 -3.53 -11.13 -9.04
C LEU A 54 -2.03 -11.25 -8.77
N GLU A 55 -1.24 -10.45 -9.46
CA GLU A 55 0.21 -10.40 -9.24
C GLU A 55 0.50 -9.98 -7.80
N GLN A 56 1.21 -10.83 -7.07
CA GLN A 56 1.47 -10.63 -5.64
C GLN A 56 2.64 -9.67 -5.39
N GLN A 57 3.48 -9.42 -6.39
CA GLN A 57 4.58 -8.49 -6.25
C GLN A 57 4.08 -7.05 -6.30
N GLY A 58 4.18 -6.38 -5.15
CA GLY A 58 4.00 -4.94 -5.05
C GLY A 58 5.10 -4.16 -5.78
N GLY A 59 4.88 -2.86 -5.96
CA GLY A 59 5.88 -1.97 -6.52
C GLY A 59 7.06 -1.73 -5.58
N SER A 60 8.22 -1.39 -6.14
CA SER A 60 9.37 -0.92 -5.34
C SER A 60 9.03 0.40 -4.64
N VAL A 61 9.35 0.50 -3.36
CA VAL A 61 9.32 1.77 -2.59
C VAL A 61 10.74 2.31 -2.48
N GLY A 62 10.90 3.63 -2.56
CA GLY A 62 12.21 4.29 -2.53
C GLY A 62 12.17 5.68 -1.91
N LEU A 63 13.35 6.27 -1.74
CA LEU A 63 13.51 7.62 -1.20
C LEU A 63 13.69 8.61 -2.33
N CYS A 64 12.91 9.68 -2.31
CA CYS A 64 13.06 10.80 -3.23
C CYS A 64 13.75 11.96 -2.48
N THR A 65 14.90 12.38 -2.97
CA THR A 65 15.69 13.48 -2.40
C THR A 65 15.97 14.54 -3.46
N ASN A 66 16.08 15.80 -3.05
CA ASN A 66 16.49 16.86 -3.96
C ASN A 66 17.99 16.75 -4.27
N ALA A 67 18.33 16.31 -5.48
CA ALA A 67 19.72 16.14 -5.90
C ALA A 67 20.53 17.44 -5.98
N SER A 68 19.87 18.60 -6.02
CA SER A 68 20.53 19.91 -6.04
C SER A 68 20.96 20.39 -4.66
N LEU A 69 20.55 19.72 -3.59
CA LEU A 69 20.95 20.04 -2.22
C LEU A 69 22.02 19.07 -1.74
N ALA A 70 23.08 19.59 -1.12
CA ALA A 70 24.05 18.74 -0.43
C ALA A 70 23.35 18.01 0.72
N PRO A 71 23.52 16.68 0.85
CA PRO A 71 22.91 15.94 1.95
C PRO A 71 23.50 16.41 3.29
N SER A 72 22.62 16.58 4.27
CA SER A 72 23.05 16.83 5.64
C SER A 72 23.35 15.50 6.34
N LEU A 73 24.19 15.53 7.38
CA LEU A 73 24.44 14.35 8.21
C LEU A 73 23.15 13.77 8.80
N ALA A 74 22.17 14.63 9.12
CA ALA A 74 20.86 14.19 9.61
C ALA A 74 20.06 13.42 8.54
N LEU A 75 20.12 13.85 7.27
CA LEU A 75 19.48 13.13 6.16
C LEU A 75 20.14 11.77 5.94
N GLU A 76 21.47 11.71 5.96
CA GLU A 76 22.21 10.45 5.80
C GLU A 76 21.87 9.47 6.91
N GLY A 77 21.96 9.90 8.17
CA GLY A 77 21.62 9.08 9.33
C GLY A 77 20.16 8.60 9.32
N PHE A 78 19.21 9.46 8.90
CA PHE A 78 17.82 9.05 8.71
C PHE A 78 17.69 7.97 7.63
N CYS A 79 18.31 8.16 6.46
CA CYS A 79 18.26 7.19 5.36
C CYS A 79 18.87 5.84 5.75
N GLU A 80 19.98 5.83 6.49
CA GLU A 80 20.60 4.60 6.99
C GLU A 80 19.70 3.87 7.98
N THR A 81 19.18 4.58 8.99
CA THR A 81 18.28 4.03 9.99
C THR A 81 17.02 3.44 9.34
N LEU A 82 16.43 4.14 8.37
CA LEU A 82 15.25 3.67 7.67
C LEU A 82 15.52 2.40 6.86
N ARG A 83 16.68 2.30 6.20
CA ARG A 83 17.09 1.06 5.50
C ARG A 83 17.29 -0.10 6.46
N GLU A 84 17.89 0.14 7.62
CA GLU A 84 18.07 -0.89 8.66
C GLU A 84 16.71 -1.42 9.17
N VAL A 85 15.79 -0.51 9.52
CA VAL A 85 14.44 -0.88 9.96
C VAL A 85 13.70 -1.67 8.87
N ALA A 86 13.78 -1.23 7.62
CA ALA A 86 13.15 -1.93 6.50
C ALA A 86 13.74 -3.33 6.27
N ALA A 87 15.07 -3.49 6.36
CA ALA A 87 15.72 -4.79 6.25
C ALA A 87 15.25 -5.76 7.36
N ASN A 88 15.07 -5.26 8.58
CA ASN A 88 14.57 -6.05 9.70
C ASN A 88 13.11 -6.48 9.51
N LEU A 89 12.26 -5.65 8.89
CA LEU A 89 10.88 -5.99 8.56
C LEU A 89 10.79 -7.05 7.45
N VAL A 90 11.68 -7.01 6.47
CA VAL A 90 11.74 -8.02 5.40
C VAL A 90 12.31 -9.35 5.91
N GLY A 91 13.29 -9.31 6.82
CA GLY A 91 13.90 -10.52 7.40
C GLY A 91 13.08 -11.23 8.47
N GLY A 92 12.02 -10.58 8.99
CA GLY A 92 11.09 -11.15 9.97
C GLY A 92 9.84 -11.81 9.39
N ARG A 93 9.72 -11.85 8.06
CA ARG A 93 8.64 -12.55 7.32
C ARG A 93 9.09 -13.92 6.83
#